data_AF-A0A497GJR4-F1
#
_entry.id   AF-A0A497GJR4-F1
#
_cell.length_a   1.000
_cell.length_b   1.000
_cell.length_c   1.000
_cell.angle_alpha   90.00
_cell.angle_beta   90.00
_cell.angle_gamma   90.00
#
_symmetry.space_group_name_H-M   'P 1'
#
loop_
_entity.id
_entity.type
_entity.pdbx_description
1 polymer ?
#
loop_
_entity_poly.entity_id
_entity_poly.type
_entity_poly.pdbx_seq_one_letter_code
_entity_poly.pdbx_strand_id
1 'polypeptide(L)'
;MKISALCIVNSQKESYRFIDKIILSPFEHLGIPFSILDLSKSKIANNVSEYSVIILGQEGIATDISEDEAYIIADAVKDGTGIVCLDGHEIHSFPESIKEIFGIVTAPIPTHMPHMTTNAIRTVDNSHYITYTRERELVYFNKPIEAGNILHVSSRCKVLMVLANGSGCPALIATRYGKGKAVLFAVSPKVWLEEYFGHGCGLDDIFWKSIVWASRKPFVMLAMPPFVTMRVDDCSGTYNFKWIDIANRHGIIPHVSLFIDNITDEAAKVIKEKYDKGLAEFSAHAFTWTKQIYWKPKSPTDHSSGEEYPEDVLREYFKKIDEKVKKWGIRLSKVFVPHFGEAGRNVIPFLKERGIIYLGLPISFSTPFGKVIKATGGILEKPVGFKPKPYGGKGGAFDHHPEDPDLFMVYSTRMTIPEAQLKVKVELGEIKTIEQMYDFLWDAVRVKGKGVDIELAAKHGAEEIKLGLDNLFFGLLITHEQNISMLSLDEWDEVLTRIDRLTSRYDKVYSSWEHIAEYAKNKYSTKLLEAIYEPNSKTIRCVLEGRSDITLWLYLFDDKDDWILYKFQPLPPFKGRHEVTFKFEGPFMESFKGNKITLRL
;
A
#
# COMPACT_ATOMS: atom_id res chain seq x y z
N MET A 1 11.63 21.85 17.74
CA MET A 1 11.93 20.40 17.61
C MET A 1 11.68 19.97 16.17
N LYS A 2 12.63 19.29 15.50
CA LYS A 2 12.39 18.79 14.13
C LYS A 2 11.48 17.58 14.19
N ILE A 3 10.40 17.61 13.42
CA ILE A 3 9.55 16.46 13.18
C ILE A 3 10.03 15.80 11.89
N SER A 4 11.10 15.00 12.00
CA SER A 4 11.69 14.31 10.86
C SER A 4 12.52 13.10 11.28
N ALA A 5 12.73 12.20 10.32
CA ALA A 5 13.66 11.08 10.46
C ALA A 5 15.09 11.50 10.08
N LEU A 6 16.08 10.95 10.77
CA LEU A 6 17.49 11.01 10.37
C LEU A 6 17.95 9.63 9.91
N CYS A 7 18.21 9.47 8.61
CA CYS A 7 18.75 8.23 8.07
C CYS A 7 20.29 8.27 8.07
N ILE A 8 20.91 7.38 8.84
CA ILE A 8 22.36 7.24 8.89
C ILE A 8 22.80 6.21 7.84
N VAL A 9 23.72 6.62 6.98
CA VAL A 9 24.21 5.83 5.83
C VAL A 9 25.71 6.00 5.66
N ASN A 10 26.33 5.16 4.84
CA ASN A 10 27.70 5.32 4.37
C ASN A 10 27.74 5.09 2.85
N SER A 11 27.97 6.16 2.08
CA SER A 11 27.96 6.09 0.61
C SER A 11 29.15 5.37 -0.02
N GLN A 12 30.17 5.00 0.76
CA GLN A 12 31.33 4.24 0.27
C GLN A 12 31.12 2.72 0.31
N LYS A 13 30.10 2.22 1.04
CA LYS A 13 29.80 0.78 1.05
C LYS A 13 28.96 0.38 -0.16
N GLU A 14 29.18 -0.83 -0.66
CA GLU A 14 28.39 -1.40 -1.75
C GLU A 14 26.88 -1.44 -1.43
N SER A 15 26.53 -1.68 -0.16
CA SER A 15 25.14 -1.71 0.31
C SER A 15 24.38 -0.40 0.11
N TYR A 16 25.08 0.74 -0.06
CA TYR A 16 24.47 2.04 -0.32
C TYR A 16 23.59 2.05 -1.58
N ARG A 17 23.92 1.22 -2.58
CA ARG A 17 23.15 1.10 -3.83
C ARG A 17 21.70 0.64 -3.63
N PHE A 18 21.38 0.10 -2.45
CA PHE A 18 20.05 -0.40 -2.11
C PHE A 18 19.23 0.57 -1.25
N ILE A 19 19.83 1.66 -0.75
CA ILE A 19 19.19 2.59 0.19
C ILE A 19 17.95 3.25 -0.40
N ASP A 20 17.98 3.57 -1.68
CA ASP A 20 16.80 4.10 -2.37
C ASP A 20 15.61 3.14 -2.27
N LYS A 21 15.82 1.85 -2.54
CA LYS A 21 14.77 0.83 -2.52
C LYS A 21 14.28 0.47 -1.12
N ILE A 22 15.18 0.45 -0.15
CA ILE A 22 14.91 -0.01 1.23
C ILE A 22 14.32 1.12 2.10
N ILE A 23 14.71 2.38 1.84
CA ILE A 23 14.41 3.50 2.75
C ILE A 23 13.81 4.70 2.00
N LEU A 24 14.50 5.23 0.98
CA LEU A 24 14.14 6.55 0.44
C LEU A 24 12.82 6.53 -0.33
N SER A 25 12.64 5.57 -1.25
CA SER A 25 11.40 5.38 -1.99
C SER A 25 10.20 5.12 -1.06
N PRO A 26 10.31 4.25 -0.04
CA PRO A 26 9.28 4.15 1.01
C PRO A 26 9.03 5.46 1.75
N PHE A 27 10.05 6.23 2.15
CA PHE A 27 9.84 7.49 2.87
C PHE A 27 9.12 8.54 2.03
N GLU A 28 9.44 8.62 0.73
CA GLU A 28 8.71 9.48 -0.22
C GLU A 28 7.24 9.04 -0.36
N HIS A 29 6.98 7.74 -0.49
CA HIS A 29 5.62 7.20 -0.54
C HIS A 29 4.83 7.48 0.74
N LEU A 30 5.45 7.27 1.89
CA LEU A 30 4.88 7.50 3.22
C LEU A 30 4.75 9.00 3.56
N GLY A 31 5.37 9.88 2.77
CA GLY A 31 5.40 11.33 3.02
C GLY A 31 6.06 11.69 4.35
N ILE A 32 7.10 10.95 4.73
CA ILE A 32 7.90 11.22 5.93
C ILE A 32 8.96 12.26 5.57
N PRO A 33 9.06 13.40 6.28
CA PRO A 33 10.18 14.31 6.12
C PRO A 33 11.44 13.67 6.72
N PHE A 34 12.55 13.69 5.98
CA PHE A 34 13.80 13.07 6.41
C PHE A 34 15.06 13.83 5.99
N SER A 35 16.15 13.59 6.73
CA SER A 35 17.51 13.99 6.38
C SER A 35 18.41 12.77 6.27
N ILE A 36 19.46 12.86 5.45
CA ILE A 36 20.49 11.82 5.33
C ILE A 36 21.78 12.32 5.98
N LEU A 37 22.36 11.52 6.88
CA LEU A 37 23.71 11.69 7.41
C LEU A 37 24.62 10.61 6.81
N ASP A 38 25.58 11.03 6.00
CA ASP A 38 26.54 10.15 5.33
C ASP A 38 27.88 10.09 6.10
N LEU A 39 28.14 8.96 6.76
CA LEU A 39 29.31 8.72 7.61
C LEU A 39 30.64 8.80 6.84
N SER A 40 30.62 8.62 5.52
CA SER A 40 31.82 8.84 4.70
C SER A 40 32.24 10.30 4.60
N LYS A 41 31.36 11.24 4.95
CA LYS A 41 31.55 12.69 4.81
C LYS A 41 31.52 13.43 6.14
N SER A 42 30.83 12.90 7.14
CA SER A 42 30.60 13.61 8.40
C SER A 42 30.36 12.62 9.54
N LYS A 43 30.88 12.96 10.73
CA LYS A 43 30.66 12.17 11.95
C LYS A 43 29.29 12.42 12.55
N ILE A 44 28.84 11.49 13.38
CA ILE A 44 27.64 11.67 14.20
C ILE A 44 27.94 12.71 15.29
N ALA A 45 27.02 13.66 15.48
CA ALA A 45 27.15 14.76 16.44
C ALA A 45 25.86 14.93 17.26
N ASN A 46 25.91 15.72 18.34
CA ASN A 46 24.80 15.86 19.30
C ASN A 46 23.48 16.38 18.69
N ASN A 47 23.50 16.97 17.49
CA ASN A 47 22.31 17.42 16.78
C ASN A 47 21.40 16.27 16.31
N VAL A 48 21.81 15.00 16.42
CA VAL A 48 20.89 13.86 16.21
C VAL A 48 19.70 13.88 17.18
N SER A 49 19.86 14.50 18.36
CA SER A 49 18.79 14.69 19.35
C SER A 49 17.65 15.63 18.87
N GLU A 50 17.88 16.43 17.82
CA GLU A 50 16.87 17.35 17.27
C GLU A 50 15.77 16.62 16.49
N TYR A 51 16.07 15.43 15.95
CA TYR A 51 15.18 14.63 15.11
C TYR A 51 14.17 13.84 15.94
N SER A 52 13.05 13.44 15.31
CA SER A 52 12.06 12.59 15.97
C SER A 52 12.52 11.14 16.09
N VAL A 53 13.27 10.65 15.10
CA VAL A 53 13.72 9.26 15.03
C VAL A 53 15.02 9.15 14.24
N ILE A 54 15.91 8.27 14.70
CA ILE A 54 17.13 7.86 14.00
C ILE A 54 16.88 6.52 13.31
N ILE A 55 17.30 6.38 12.06
CA ILE A 55 17.14 5.17 11.24
C ILE A 55 18.51 4.62 10.89
N LEU A 56 18.78 3.39 11.36
CA LEU A 56 19.97 2.61 11.02
C LEU A 56 19.54 1.55 9.99
N GLY A 57 19.50 1.94 8.71
CA GLY A 57 18.85 1.13 7.68
C GLY A 57 19.76 0.51 6.62
N GLN A 58 21.07 0.77 6.71
CA GLN A 58 22.04 0.28 5.75
C GLN A 58 22.76 -0.97 6.26
N GLU A 59 22.85 -2.00 5.43
CA GLU A 59 23.63 -3.19 5.74
C GLU A 59 25.11 -2.87 5.97
N GLY A 60 25.64 -3.32 7.10
CA GLY A 60 27.03 -3.15 7.52
C GLY A 60 27.32 -1.80 8.18
N ILE A 61 26.29 -1.01 8.49
CA ILE A 61 26.45 0.32 9.11
C ILE A 61 27.03 0.23 10.53
N ALA A 62 26.80 -0.90 11.21
CA ALA A 62 27.30 -1.18 12.55
C ALA A 62 28.81 -0.87 12.70
N THR A 63 29.59 -1.32 11.71
CA THR A 63 31.06 -1.21 11.69
C THR A 63 31.60 0.19 11.45
N ASP A 64 30.75 1.14 11.03
CA ASP A 64 31.15 2.52 10.77
C ASP A 64 30.83 3.45 11.94
N ILE A 65 30.11 2.98 12.95
CA ILE A 65 29.72 3.75 14.12
C ILE A 65 30.73 3.49 15.23
N SER A 66 31.50 4.50 15.59
CA SER A 66 32.44 4.41 16.72
C SER A 66 31.71 4.36 18.08
N GLU A 67 32.42 3.93 19.14
CA GLU A 67 31.87 3.94 20.52
C GLU A 67 31.41 5.34 20.94
N ASP A 68 32.19 6.39 20.65
CA ASP A 68 31.82 7.78 20.96
C ASP A 68 30.53 8.21 20.25
N GLU A 69 30.40 7.88 18.96
CA GLU A 69 29.20 8.16 18.18
C GLU A 69 27.98 7.37 18.66
N ALA A 70 28.21 6.13 19.10
CA ALA A 70 27.19 5.29 19.69
C ALA A 70 26.70 5.83 21.04
N TYR A 71 27.57 6.39 21.87
CA TYR A 71 27.17 7.11 23.09
C TYR A 71 26.30 8.33 22.77
N ILE A 72 26.65 9.10 21.74
CA ILE A 72 25.84 10.24 21.29
C ILE A 72 24.42 9.79 20.88
N ILE A 73 24.32 8.68 20.14
CA ILE A 73 23.03 8.09 19.78
C ILE A 73 22.27 7.63 21.03
N ALA A 74 22.94 6.90 21.93
CA ALA A 74 22.32 6.37 23.15
C ALA A 74 21.79 7.47 24.06
N ASP A 75 22.54 8.56 24.25
CA ASP A 75 22.10 9.72 25.02
C ASP A 75 20.89 10.42 24.37
N ALA A 76 20.93 10.64 23.05
CA ALA A 76 19.78 11.20 22.33
C ALA A 76 18.52 10.33 22.49
N VAL A 77 18.66 9.00 22.42
CA VAL A 77 17.54 8.08 22.62
C VAL A 77 17.06 8.13 24.07
N LYS A 78 17.97 8.10 25.04
CA LYS A 78 17.64 8.21 26.47
C LYS A 78 16.85 9.48 26.79
N ASP A 79 17.14 10.58 26.08
CA ASP A 79 16.46 11.86 26.23
C ASP A 79 15.14 11.98 25.45
N GLY A 80 14.82 11.02 24.58
CA GLY A 80 13.50 10.89 23.97
C GLY A 80 13.48 10.74 22.46
N THR A 81 14.62 10.84 21.77
CA THR A 81 14.67 10.56 20.33
C THR A 81 14.35 9.08 20.07
N GLY A 82 13.56 8.79 19.04
CA GLY A 82 13.29 7.42 18.64
C GLY A 82 14.48 6.77 17.93
N ILE A 83 14.54 5.44 17.90
CA ILE A 83 15.46 4.73 17.01
C ILE A 83 14.82 3.50 16.38
N VAL A 84 15.07 3.29 15.08
CA VAL A 84 14.73 2.08 14.36
C VAL A 84 15.98 1.52 13.70
N CYS A 85 16.36 0.30 14.06
CA CYS A 85 17.44 -0.44 13.41
C CYS A 85 16.86 -1.49 12.46
N LEU A 86 17.17 -1.37 11.17
CA LEU A 86 16.86 -2.36 10.14
C LEU A 86 18.05 -3.27 9.81
N ASP A 87 19.22 -2.99 10.37
CA ASP A 87 20.46 -3.75 10.16
C ASP A 87 20.75 -4.77 11.27
N GLY A 88 19.71 -5.40 11.83
CA GLY A 88 19.87 -6.24 13.00
C GLY A 88 20.54 -7.60 12.75
N HIS A 89 20.83 -7.98 11.50
CA HIS A 89 21.67 -9.16 11.25
C HIS A 89 23.12 -8.96 11.71
N GLU A 90 23.61 -7.73 11.69
CA GLU A 90 24.95 -7.32 12.15
C GLU A 90 24.95 -6.84 13.61
N ILE A 91 23.90 -7.17 14.37
CA ILE A 91 23.69 -6.63 15.72
C ILE A 91 24.85 -6.89 16.69
N HIS A 92 25.62 -7.96 16.45
CA HIS A 92 26.80 -8.32 17.24
C HIS A 92 27.99 -7.36 17.05
N SER A 93 28.04 -6.67 15.90
CA SER A 93 29.09 -5.73 15.51
C SER A 93 28.78 -4.29 15.95
N PHE A 94 27.59 -4.02 16.46
CA PHE A 94 27.26 -2.71 17.03
C PHE A 94 27.97 -2.50 18.38
N PRO A 95 28.41 -1.26 18.66
CA PRO A 95 28.87 -0.83 19.98
C PRO A 95 27.92 -1.23 21.12
N GLU A 96 28.45 -1.46 22.32
CA GLU A 96 27.66 -1.95 23.46
C GLU A 96 26.55 -0.98 23.84
N SER A 97 26.79 0.33 23.75
CA SER A 97 25.79 1.37 24.01
C SER A 97 24.58 1.27 23.07
N ILE A 98 24.74 0.85 21.81
CA ILE A 98 23.60 0.60 20.91
C ILE A 98 22.86 -0.68 21.28
N LYS A 99 23.57 -1.77 21.61
CA LYS A 99 22.94 -3.02 22.06
C LYS A 99 22.16 -2.82 23.36
N GLU A 100 22.67 -1.98 24.25
CA GLU A 100 22.00 -1.58 25.48
C GLU A 100 20.68 -0.88 25.18
N ILE A 101 20.57 0.00 24.18
CA ILE A 101 19.29 0.63 23.80
C ILE A 101 18.22 -0.43 23.56
N PHE A 102 18.54 -1.46 22.78
CA PHE A 102 17.63 -2.55 22.42
C PHE A 102 17.47 -3.60 23.53
N GLY A 103 18.26 -3.52 24.59
CA GLY A 103 18.18 -4.41 25.75
C GLY A 103 18.51 -5.86 25.40
N ILE A 104 19.51 -6.06 24.54
CA ILE A 104 19.91 -7.38 24.05
C ILE A 104 21.34 -7.72 24.45
N VAL A 105 21.64 -9.01 24.48
CA VAL A 105 23.00 -9.53 24.58
C VAL A 105 23.26 -10.44 23.39
N THR A 106 24.40 -10.23 22.74
CA THR A 106 24.89 -11.04 21.62
C THR A 106 26.13 -11.81 22.06
N ALA A 107 26.59 -12.76 21.25
CA ALA A 107 27.88 -13.40 21.52
C ALA A 107 29.03 -12.36 21.41
N PRO A 108 29.98 -12.33 22.36
CA PRO A 108 31.10 -11.37 22.38
C PRO A 108 32.23 -11.71 21.40
N ILE A 109 32.25 -12.93 20.87
CA ILE A 109 33.16 -13.43 19.83
C ILE A 109 32.25 -13.99 18.74
N PRO A 110 32.54 -13.80 17.44
CA PRO A 110 31.82 -14.51 16.40
C PRO A 110 31.89 -16.00 16.75
N THR A 111 30.76 -16.56 17.17
CA THR A 111 30.65 -18.01 17.21
C THR A 111 30.88 -18.50 15.78
N HIS A 112 31.02 -19.82 15.54
CA HIS A 112 30.97 -20.30 14.17
C HIS A 112 29.62 -19.97 13.45
N MET A 113 28.65 -19.36 14.14
CA MET A 113 27.36 -18.91 13.60
C MET A 113 26.97 -17.53 14.19
N PRO A 114 27.64 -16.42 13.79
CA PRO A 114 27.27 -15.07 14.23
C PRO A 114 25.90 -14.66 13.66
N HIS A 115 25.53 -15.27 12.54
CA HIS A 115 24.24 -15.12 11.91
C HIS A 115 23.48 -16.43 11.89
N MET A 116 22.16 -16.31 11.94
CA MET A 116 21.22 -17.37 11.62
C MET A 116 20.62 -17.07 10.25
N THR A 117 20.10 -18.09 9.56
CA THR A 117 19.29 -17.87 8.36
C THR A 117 17.86 -18.28 8.63
N THR A 118 16.92 -17.56 8.02
CA THR A 118 15.50 -17.94 8.05
C THR A 118 14.85 -17.71 6.70
N ASN A 119 13.88 -18.57 6.37
CA ASN A 119 13.01 -18.41 5.20
C ASN A 119 11.64 -17.83 5.58
N ALA A 120 11.39 -17.61 6.87
CA ALA A 120 10.13 -17.06 7.33
C ALA A 120 10.24 -16.40 8.72
N ILE A 121 9.31 -15.51 9.00
CA ILE A 121 9.11 -14.92 10.34
C ILE A 121 7.66 -15.13 10.79
N ARG A 122 7.46 -15.24 12.10
CA ARG A 122 6.14 -15.42 12.71
C ARG A 122 5.81 -14.26 13.62
N THR A 123 4.62 -13.69 13.48
CA THR A 123 4.06 -12.78 14.49
C THR A 123 3.66 -13.57 15.73
N VAL A 124 4.17 -13.18 16.90
CA VAL A 124 3.90 -13.85 18.19
C VAL A 124 3.08 -12.99 19.15
N ASP A 125 3.18 -11.68 19.03
CA ASP A 125 2.38 -10.72 19.78
C ASP A 125 1.68 -9.77 18.80
N ASN A 126 0.35 -9.73 18.84
CA ASN A 126 -0.50 -8.81 18.08
C ASN A 126 -1.36 -7.92 19.00
N SER A 127 -0.92 -7.73 20.25
CA SER A 127 -1.49 -6.75 21.19
C SER A 127 -0.74 -5.41 21.15
N HIS A 128 0.48 -5.40 20.60
CA HIS A 128 1.29 -4.19 20.44
C HIS A 128 0.87 -3.39 19.20
N TYR A 129 0.96 -2.05 19.25
CA TYR A 129 0.58 -1.15 18.15
C TYR A 129 1.16 -1.58 16.79
N ILE A 130 2.46 -1.90 16.75
CA ILE A 130 3.19 -2.25 15.52
C ILE A 130 2.57 -3.48 14.82
N THR A 131 2.17 -4.50 15.56
CA THR A 131 1.67 -5.78 15.04
C THR A 131 0.16 -5.95 15.22
N TYR A 132 -0.56 -4.92 15.66
CA TYR A 132 -1.95 -5.06 16.08
C TYR A 132 -2.88 -5.54 14.97
N THR A 133 -2.67 -5.10 13.74
CA THR A 133 -3.49 -5.52 12.59
C THR A 133 -3.10 -6.89 12.05
N ARG A 134 -2.01 -7.49 12.55
CA ARG A 134 -1.53 -8.80 12.13
C ARG A 134 -2.24 -9.94 12.85
N GLU A 135 -2.43 -11.01 12.11
CA GLU A 135 -2.67 -12.32 12.72
C GLU A 135 -1.34 -12.94 13.17
N ARG A 136 -1.42 -13.99 14.01
CA ARG A 136 -0.23 -14.77 14.45
C ARG A 136 0.26 -15.72 13.36
N GLU A 137 0.45 -15.17 12.18
CA GLU A 137 0.72 -15.88 10.94
C GLU A 137 2.22 -15.93 10.61
N LEU A 138 2.54 -16.74 9.59
CA LEU A 138 3.86 -16.84 9.01
C LEU A 138 3.95 -15.99 7.74
N VAL A 139 5.06 -15.27 7.63
CA VAL A 139 5.46 -14.56 6.41
C VAL A 139 6.67 -15.28 5.83
N TYR A 140 6.54 -15.79 4.60
CA TYR A 140 7.57 -16.55 3.92
C TYR A 140 8.34 -15.69 2.91
N PHE A 141 9.67 -15.89 2.85
CA PHE A 141 10.59 -15.19 1.98
C PHE A 141 10.99 -16.08 0.79
N ASN A 142 11.22 -15.46 -0.37
CA ASN A 142 11.65 -16.15 -1.60
C ASN A 142 13.08 -16.69 -1.49
N LYS A 143 13.91 -16.02 -0.70
CA LYS A 143 15.29 -16.40 -0.40
C LYS A 143 15.54 -16.33 1.10
N PRO A 144 16.45 -17.16 1.66
CA PRO A 144 16.86 -17.05 3.04
C PRO A 144 17.38 -15.65 3.37
N ILE A 145 16.99 -15.12 4.52
CA ILE A 145 17.46 -13.85 5.08
C ILE A 145 18.33 -14.15 6.30
N GLU A 146 19.44 -13.43 6.41
CA GLU A 146 20.32 -13.46 7.57
C GLU A 146 19.68 -12.72 8.75
N ALA A 147 19.93 -13.22 9.96
CA ALA A 147 19.41 -12.69 11.20
C ALA A 147 20.47 -12.71 12.29
N GLY A 148 20.40 -11.75 13.21
CA GLY A 148 21.36 -11.60 14.29
C GLY A 148 21.17 -12.68 15.35
N ASN A 149 22.26 -13.26 15.83
CA ASN A 149 22.21 -14.23 16.91
C ASN A 149 22.08 -13.53 18.29
N ILE A 150 20.83 -13.33 18.73
CA ILE A 150 20.50 -12.72 20.02
C ILE A 150 20.39 -13.81 21.09
N LEU A 151 21.29 -13.77 22.08
CA LEU A 151 21.36 -14.78 23.15
C LEU A 151 20.38 -14.50 24.28
N HIS A 152 20.21 -13.22 24.62
CA HIS A 152 19.32 -12.80 25.69
C HIS A 152 18.62 -11.50 25.32
N VAL A 153 17.35 -11.41 25.67
CA VAL A 153 16.51 -10.21 25.54
C VAL A 153 16.05 -9.82 26.93
N SER A 154 16.27 -8.56 27.30
CA SER A 154 15.84 -7.99 28.58
C SER A 154 14.32 -8.07 28.74
N SER A 155 13.87 -8.26 29.98
CA SER A 155 12.43 -8.34 30.31
C SER A 155 11.64 -7.06 30.02
N ARG A 156 12.31 -5.92 29.84
CA ARG A 156 11.66 -4.66 29.41
C ARG A 156 11.26 -4.65 27.94
N CYS A 157 11.81 -5.55 27.13
CA CYS A 157 11.57 -5.61 25.70
C CYS A 157 10.35 -6.47 25.37
N LYS A 158 9.65 -6.10 24.29
CA LYS A 158 8.58 -6.88 23.69
C LYS A 158 9.09 -7.54 22.42
N VAL A 159 9.10 -8.88 22.39
CA VAL A 159 9.37 -9.64 21.17
C VAL A 159 8.07 -9.77 20.40
N LEU A 160 7.98 -9.10 19.26
CA LEU A 160 6.76 -9.02 18.46
C LEU A 160 6.72 -10.10 17.37
N MET A 161 7.88 -10.43 16.81
CA MET A 161 8.04 -11.48 15.80
C MET A 161 9.28 -12.32 16.08
N VAL A 162 9.27 -13.57 15.65
CA VAL A 162 10.39 -14.54 15.80
C VAL A 162 10.76 -15.20 14.48
N LEU A 163 12.00 -15.68 14.37
CA LEU A 163 12.47 -16.49 13.25
C LEU A 163 11.74 -17.85 13.23
N ALA A 164 11.22 -18.23 12.07
CA ALA A 164 10.53 -19.51 11.88
C ALA A 164 11.47 -20.59 11.32
N ASN A 165 12.67 -20.73 11.92
CA ASN A 165 13.70 -21.71 11.56
C ASN A 165 13.97 -22.75 12.67
N GLY A 166 13.07 -22.85 13.65
CA GLY A 166 13.21 -23.74 14.81
C GLY A 166 13.97 -23.15 15.99
N SER A 167 14.68 -22.02 15.82
CA SER A 167 15.39 -21.36 16.93
C SER A 167 14.47 -20.58 17.87
N GLY A 168 13.39 -20.00 17.34
CA GLY A 168 12.56 -19.05 18.07
C GLY A 168 13.25 -17.73 18.41
N CYS A 169 14.44 -17.46 17.86
CA CYS A 169 15.14 -16.19 18.08
C CYS A 169 14.29 -14.99 17.63
N PRO A 170 14.42 -13.83 18.28
CA PRO A 170 13.68 -12.63 17.90
C PRO A 170 13.95 -12.21 16.45
N ALA A 171 12.90 -11.79 15.74
CA ALA A 171 12.98 -11.13 14.43
C ALA A 171 12.62 -9.64 14.53
N LEU A 172 11.74 -9.28 15.46
CA LEU A 172 11.32 -7.90 15.72
C LEU A 172 11.17 -7.66 17.22
N ILE A 173 11.89 -6.65 17.74
CA ILE A 173 11.85 -6.24 19.15
C ILE A 173 11.41 -4.78 19.23
N ALA A 174 10.50 -4.47 20.16
CA ALA A 174 10.15 -3.11 20.54
C ALA A 174 10.45 -2.89 22.03
N THR A 175 11.03 -1.74 22.38
CA THR A 175 11.40 -1.42 23.76
C THR A 175 11.49 0.08 24.01
N ARG A 176 11.71 0.47 25.27
CA ARG A 176 12.01 1.84 25.71
C ARG A 176 13.39 1.90 26.31
N TYR A 177 14.13 2.98 26.02
CA TYR A 177 15.42 3.30 26.64
C TYR A 177 15.40 4.75 27.09
N GLY A 178 15.41 4.98 28.40
CA GLY A 178 15.07 6.28 28.96
C GLY A 178 13.66 6.73 28.52
N LYS A 179 13.56 7.92 27.94
CA LYS A 179 12.32 8.48 27.38
C LYS A 179 12.06 8.03 25.94
N GLY A 180 13.08 7.54 25.23
CA GLY A 180 12.98 7.14 23.82
C GLY A 180 12.37 5.76 23.64
N LYS A 181 11.87 5.53 22.42
CA LYS A 181 11.33 4.26 21.96
C LYS A 181 12.25 3.69 20.89
N ALA A 182 12.50 2.39 20.96
CA ALA A 182 13.47 1.70 20.12
C ALA A 182 12.84 0.46 19.48
N VAL A 183 13.06 0.29 18.17
CA VAL A 183 12.65 -0.91 17.42
C VAL A 183 13.85 -1.52 16.70
N LEU A 184 14.01 -2.83 16.84
CA LEU A 184 15.04 -3.62 16.17
C LEU A 184 14.39 -4.66 15.28
N PHE A 185 14.65 -4.57 13.97
CA PHE A 185 14.48 -5.68 13.05
C PHE A 185 15.76 -6.50 13.08
N ALA A 186 15.72 -7.66 13.72
CA ALA A 186 16.87 -8.54 13.91
C ALA A 186 17.25 -9.35 12.65
N VAL A 187 16.81 -8.89 11.48
CA VAL A 187 17.03 -9.51 10.17
C VAL A 187 17.76 -8.53 9.25
N SER A 188 18.35 -9.04 8.16
CA SER A 188 19.01 -8.20 7.16
C SER A 188 18.01 -7.28 6.45
N PRO A 189 18.38 -6.02 6.16
CA PRO A 189 17.52 -5.10 5.43
C PRO A 189 17.24 -5.56 3.99
N LYS A 190 17.98 -6.57 3.49
CA LYS A 190 17.69 -7.27 2.23
C LYS A 190 16.28 -7.82 2.13
N VAL A 191 15.58 -8.05 3.26
CA VAL A 191 14.17 -8.47 3.25
C VAL A 191 13.31 -7.52 2.40
N TRP A 192 13.65 -6.23 2.37
CA TRP A 192 12.93 -5.20 1.60
C TRP A 192 13.31 -5.16 0.11
N LEU A 193 14.24 -5.99 -0.34
CA LEU A 193 14.57 -6.15 -1.76
C LEU A 193 13.63 -7.14 -2.45
N GLU A 194 13.31 -6.84 -3.71
CA GLU A 194 12.31 -7.55 -4.51
C GLU A 194 12.54 -9.06 -4.61
N GLU A 195 13.80 -9.49 -4.62
CA GLU A 195 14.21 -10.88 -4.74
C GLU A 195 14.11 -11.70 -3.44
N TYR A 196 13.94 -11.04 -2.28
CA TYR A 196 13.77 -11.70 -0.98
C TYR A 196 12.30 -11.65 -0.54
N PHE A 197 11.73 -10.45 -0.48
CA PHE A 197 10.30 -10.23 -0.20
C PHE A 197 9.85 -8.95 -0.91
N GLY A 198 10.44 -7.82 -0.54
CA GLY A 198 10.19 -6.51 -1.17
C GLY A 198 9.10 -5.69 -0.48
N HIS A 199 9.17 -4.37 -0.66
CA HIS A 199 8.06 -3.48 -0.34
C HIS A 199 6.82 -3.76 -1.20
N GLY A 200 5.64 -3.43 -0.66
CA GLY A 200 4.34 -3.69 -1.28
C GLY A 200 3.84 -5.13 -1.12
N CYS A 201 4.59 -5.99 -0.43
CA CYS A 201 4.32 -7.43 -0.33
C CYS A 201 3.68 -7.87 0.99
N GLY A 202 3.41 -6.94 1.91
CA GLY A 202 2.69 -7.24 3.16
C GLY A 202 3.55 -7.31 4.42
N LEU A 203 4.67 -6.58 4.47
CA LEU A 203 5.39 -6.25 5.72
C LEU A 203 5.51 -4.74 5.93
N ASP A 204 5.11 -3.93 4.96
CA ASP A 204 5.21 -2.47 4.98
C ASP A 204 4.50 -1.84 6.18
N ASP A 205 3.45 -2.48 6.69
CA ASP A 205 2.77 -2.04 7.88
C ASP A 205 3.65 -2.11 9.13
N ILE A 206 4.39 -3.20 9.27
CA ILE A 206 5.40 -3.34 10.33
C ILE A 206 6.48 -2.28 10.17
N PHE A 207 6.91 -1.99 8.93
CA PHE A 207 7.92 -0.97 8.64
C PHE A 207 7.47 0.42 9.10
N TRP A 208 6.36 0.93 8.58
CA TRP A 208 5.95 2.31 8.87
C TRP A 208 5.42 2.44 10.29
N LYS A 209 4.72 1.44 10.85
CA LYS A 209 4.26 1.49 12.25
C LYS A 209 5.43 1.47 13.22
N SER A 210 6.53 0.80 12.90
CA SER A 210 7.75 0.84 13.72
C SER A 210 8.33 2.25 13.80
N ILE A 211 8.39 2.96 12.67
CA ILE A 211 8.86 4.35 12.61
C ILE A 211 7.92 5.27 13.37
N VAL A 212 6.61 5.17 13.09
CA VAL A 212 5.60 5.98 13.79
C VAL A 212 5.65 5.71 15.28
N TRP A 213 5.71 4.46 15.74
CA TRP A 213 5.72 4.15 17.16
C TRP A 213 6.98 4.65 17.86
N ALA A 214 8.16 4.43 17.25
CA ALA A 214 9.45 4.82 17.81
C ALA A 214 9.64 6.35 17.87
N SER A 215 9.10 7.08 16.89
CA SER A 215 9.32 8.53 16.77
C SER A 215 8.88 9.31 18.01
N ARG A 216 9.69 10.28 18.41
CA ARG A 216 9.28 11.31 19.39
C ARG A 216 8.08 12.09 18.86
N LYS A 217 7.07 12.27 19.70
CA LYS A 217 5.82 12.95 19.36
C LYS A 217 5.89 14.46 19.61
N PRO A 218 5.16 15.28 18.83
CA PRO A 218 4.32 14.91 17.68
C PRO A 218 5.12 14.38 16.48
N PHE A 219 4.48 13.54 15.67
CA PHE A 219 5.03 13.06 14.39
C PHE A 219 4.04 13.31 13.24
N VAL A 220 4.55 13.55 12.02
CA VAL A 220 3.72 13.94 10.86
C VAL A 220 4.07 13.12 9.63
N MET A 221 3.05 12.73 8.86
CA MET A 221 3.18 12.08 7.55
C MET A 221 2.19 12.66 6.54
N LEU A 222 2.59 12.69 5.26
CA LEU A 222 1.68 12.92 4.12
C LEU A 222 1.49 11.60 3.34
N ALA A 223 0.73 10.68 3.92
CA ALA A 223 0.42 9.38 3.34
C ALA A 223 -1.01 9.34 2.77
N MET A 224 -1.34 8.22 2.11
CA MET A 224 -2.73 7.95 1.73
C MET A 224 -3.60 7.74 2.98
N PRO A 225 -4.76 8.39 3.12
CA PRO A 225 -5.81 7.98 4.05
C PRO A 225 -6.18 6.51 3.82
N PRO A 226 -6.76 5.81 4.79
CA PRO A 226 -7.08 4.38 4.64
C PRO A 226 -8.34 4.21 3.78
N PHE A 227 -8.25 4.62 2.52
CA PHE A 227 -9.35 4.61 1.59
C PHE A 227 -9.75 3.19 1.21
N VAL A 228 -11.05 2.94 1.02
CA VAL A 228 -11.56 1.64 0.58
C VAL A 228 -12.62 1.83 -0.51
N THR A 229 -12.50 1.06 -1.60
CA THR A 229 -13.44 1.01 -2.72
C THR A 229 -13.51 -0.41 -3.32
N MET A 230 -14.31 -0.57 -4.38
CA MET A 230 -14.47 -1.83 -5.11
C MET A 230 -14.51 -1.56 -6.61
N ARG A 231 -13.90 -2.44 -7.40
CA ARG A 231 -14.03 -2.53 -8.86
C ARG A 231 -14.82 -3.78 -9.20
N VAL A 232 -15.88 -3.61 -10.01
CA VAL A 232 -16.66 -4.72 -10.56
C VAL A 232 -16.63 -4.64 -12.08
N ASP A 233 -15.99 -5.62 -12.70
CA ASP A 233 -15.85 -5.70 -14.15
C ASP A 233 -16.97 -6.51 -14.82
N ASP A 234 -17.05 -6.42 -16.15
CA ASP A 234 -18.01 -7.17 -17.00
C ASP A 234 -19.49 -6.93 -16.65
N CYS A 235 -19.82 -5.73 -16.15
CA CYS A 235 -21.16 -5.43 -15.65
C CYS A 235 -22.20 -5.32 -16.77
N SER A 236 -23.27 -6.10 -16.65
CA SER A 236 -24.40 -6.16 -17.57
C SER A 236 -25.76 -5.92 -16.88
N GLY A 237 -25.78 -5.72 -15.56
CA GLY A 237 -27.00 -5.39 -14.81
C GLY A 237 -27.61 -6.56 -14.04
N THR A 238 -26.77 -7.49 -13.58
CA THR A 238 -27.19 -8.61 -12.72
C THR A 238 -27.97 -8.10 -11.52
N TYR A 239 -29.10 -8.73 -11.21
CA TYR A 239 -30.06 -8.30 -10.18
C TYR A 239 -30.55 -6.85 -10.33
N ASN A 240 -30.53 -6.29 -11.55
CA ASN A 240 -30.79 -4.87 -11.80
C ASN A 240 -29.92 -3.97 -10.91
N PHE A 241 -28.63 -4.33 -10.74
CA PHE A 241 -27.65 -3.65 -9.91
C PHE A 241 -27.98 -3.55 -8.40
N LYS A 242 -28.92 -4.35 -7.87
CA LYS A 242 -29.25 -4.36 -6.43
C LYS A 242 -28.06 -4.73 -5.53
N TRP A 243 -27.05 -5.42 -6.06
CA TRP A 243 -25.81 -5.70 -5.32
C TRP A 243 -25.04 -4.42 -4.96
N ILE A 244 -25.22 -3.31 -5.69
CA ILE A 244 -24.66 -1.99 -5.37
C ILE A 244 -25.26 -1.46 -4.05
N ASP A 245 -26.57 -1.61 -3.87
CA ASP A 245 -27.24 -1.19 -2.62
C ASP A 245 -26.68 -1.91 -1.40
N ILE A 246 -26.33 -3.19 -1.57
CA ILE A 246 -25.70 -4.00 -0.54
C ILE A 246 -24.29 -3.48 -0.25
N ALA A 247 -23.47 -3.26 -1.29
CA ALA A 247 -22.13 -2.67 -1.12
C ALA A 247 -22.17 -1.31 -0.40
N ASN A 248 -23.15 -0.46 -0.74
CA ASN A 248 -23.32 0.84 -0.10
C ASN A 248 -23.71 0.74 1.38
N ARG A 249 -24.49 -0.28 1.82
CA ARG A 249 -24.76 -0.50 3.25
C ARG A 249 -23.50 -0.79 4.06
N HIS A 250 -22.50 -1.42 3.44
CA HIS A 250 -21.17 -1.61 4.04
C HIS A 250 -20.29 -0.35 3.98
N GLY A 251 -20.71 0.67 3.23
CA GLY A 251 -20.03 1.94 3.01
C GLY A 251 -19.32 2.04 1.67
N ILE A 252 -19.22 0.93 0.92
CA ILE A 252 -18.44 0.86 -0.32
C ILE A 252 -19.13 1.64 -1.44
N ILE A 253 -18.37 2.45 -2.17
CA ILE A 253 -18.81 3.13 -3.40
C ILE A 253 -18.10 2.46 -4.57
N PRO A 254 -18.76 1.54 -5.31
CA PRO A 254 -18.10 0.76 -6.35
C PRO A 254 -17.87 1.57 -7.64
N HIS A 255 -16.76 1.24 -8.31
CA HIS A 255 -16.51 1.50 -9.71
C HIS A 255 -17.03 0.32 -10.54
N VAL A 256 -17.98 0.61 -11.44
CA VAL A 256 -18.75 -0.38 -12.20
C VAL A 256 -18.35 -0.30 -13.68
N SER A 257 -17.60 -1.29 -14.16
CA SER A 257 -17.11 -1.31 -15.55
C SER A 257 -18.13 -2.00 -16.46
N LEU A 258 -18.82 -1.21 -17.29
CA LEU A 258 -20.01 -1.64 -18.05
C LEU A 258 -19.68 -2.27 -19.40
N PHE A 259 -20.43 -3.32 -19.75
CA PHE A 259 -20.66 -3.72 -21.14
C PHE A 259 -21.77 -2.87 -21.75
N ILE A 260 -21.37 -1.85 -22.51
CA ILE A 260 -22.25 -0.76 -22.96
C ILE A 260 -23.44 -1.24 -23.80
N ASP A 261 -23.31 -2.33 -24.56
CA ASP A 261 -24.38 -2.89 -25.38
C ASP A 261 -25.34 -3.82 -24.62
N ASN A 262 -24.99 -4.23 -23.39
CA ASN A 262 -25.83 -5.10 -22.57
C ASN A 262 -26.83 -4.33 -21.69
N ILE A 263 -26.64 -3.02 -21.51
CA ILE A 263 -27.46 -2.20 -20.60
C ILE A 263 -28.82 -1.90 -21.22
N THR A 264 -29.88 -2.36 -20.53
CA THR A 264 -31.28 -2.08 -20.88
C THR A 264 -31.72 -0.68 -20.43
N ASP A 265 -32.86 -0.20 -20.92
CA ASP A 265 -33.42 1.09 -20.50
C ASP A 265 -33.86 1.08 -19.01
N GLU A 266 -34.26 -0.06 -18.46
CA GLU A 266 -34.53 -0.23 -17.02
C GLU A 266 -33.25 -0.15 -16.19
N ALA A 267 -32.21 -0.87 -16.61
CA ALA A 267 -30.91 -0.86 -15.92
C ALA A 267 -30.27 0.53 -15.98
N ALA A 268 -30.42 1.24 -17.09
CA ALA A 268 -29.97 2.63 -17.25
C ALA A 268 -30.62 3.59 -16.24
N LYS A 269 -31.91 3.40 -15.90
CA LYS A 269 -32.59 4.20 -14.86
C LYS A 269 -31.96 3.97 -13.49
N VAL A 270 -31.60 2.72 -13.17
CA VAL A 270 -30.89 2.40 -11.91
C VAL A 270 -29.49 3.01 -11.91
N ILE A 271 -28.74 2.88 -13.00
CA ILE A 271 -27.42 3.50 -13.18
C ILE A 271 -27.50 5.01 -12.89
N LYS A 272 -28.46 5.71 -13.51
CA LYS A 272 -28.69 7.15 -13.29
C LYS A 272 -28.99 7.46 -11.83
N GLU A 273 -29.87 6.68 -11.20
CA GLU A 273 -30.21 6.87 -9.79
C GLU A 273 -28.98 6.73 -8.87
N LYS A 274 -28.14 5.70 -9.08
CA LYS A 274 -26.94 5.49 -8.28
C LYS A 274 -25.89 6.57 -8.56
N TYR A 275 -25.73 6.97 -9.82
CA TYR A 275 -24.82 8.05 -10.22
C TYR A 275 -25.19 9.38 -9.55
N ASP A 276 -26.44 9.80 -9.62
CA ASP A 276 -26.90 11.08 -9.05
C ASP A 276 -26.71 11.16 -7.53
N LYS A 277 -26.83 10.02 -6.86
CA LYS A 277 -26.65 9.92 -5.40
C LYS A 277 -25.18 9.74 -4.99
N GLY A 278 -24.24 9.66 -5.94
CA GLY A 278 -22.83 9.39 -5.65
C GLY A 278 -22.58 7.99 -5.06
N LEU A 279 -23.47 7.04 -5.35
CA LEU A 279 -23.44 5.69 -4.79
C LEU A 279 -22.62 4.70 -5.63
N ALA A 280 -22.29 5.05 -6.87
CA ALA A 280 -21.41 4.29 -7.74
C ALA A 280 -20.84 5.20 -8.86
N GLU A 281 -19.69 4.79 -9.39
CA GLU A 281 -19.11 5.35 -10.61
C GLU A 281 -19.19 4.34 -11.74
N PHE A 282 -19.29 4.79 -12.99
CA PHE A 282 -19.51 3.92 -14.15
C PHE A 282 -18.49 4.18 -15.24
N SER A 283 -17.81 3.14 -15.73
CA SER A 283 -16.87 3.23 -16.85
C SER A 283 -17.35 2.37 -18.02
N ALA A 284 -16.81 2.64 -19.22
CA ALA A 284 -17.02 1.80 -20.39
C ALA A 284 -15.90 0.75 -20.45
N HIS A 285 -16.24 -0.53 -20.25
CA HIS A 285 -15.27 -1.62 -20.20
C HIS A 285 -15.04 -2.23 -21.60
N ALA A 286 -16.14 -2.57 -22.27
CA ALA A 286 -16.23 -3.00 -23.65
C ALA A 286 -17.67 -2.75 -24.16
N PHE A 287 -17.96 -3.04 -25.44
CA PHE A 287 -19.35 -3.06 -25.88
C PHE A 287 -20.05 -4.32 -25.35
N THR A 288 -19.41 -5.46 -25.51
CA THR A 288 -19.80 -6.78 -24.98
C THR A 288 -18.52 -7.56 -24.67
N TRP A 289 -18.63 -8.73 -24.06
CA TRP A 289 -17.50 -9.65 -23.83
C TRP A 289 -16.69 -9.93 -25.12
N THR A 290 -17.36 -10.11 -26.26
CA THR A 290 -16.72 -10.38 -27.57
C THR A 290 -16.37 -9.14 -28.39
N LYS A 291 -16.77 -7.93 -27.95
CA LYS A 291 -16.65 -6.71 -28.75
C LYS A 291 -15.96 -5.60 -27.97
N GLN A 292 -14.66 -5.48 -28.21
CA GLN A 292 -13.78 -4.52 -27.55
C GLN A 292 -13.98 -3.08 -28.08
N ILE A 293 -13.70 -2.10 -27.21
CA ILE A 293 -13.70 -0.67 -27.58
C ILE A 293 -12.27 -0.21 -27.94
N TYR A 294 -11.29 -0.62 -27.15
CA TYR A 294 -9.97 0.04 -27.10
C TYR A 294 -8.86 -0.70 -27.85
N TRP A 295 -9.12 -1.93 -28.28
CA TRP A 295 -8.17 -2.79 -28.98
C TRP A 295 -8.91 -3.72 -29.94
N LYS A 296 -8.31 -4.02 -31.09
CA LYS A 296 -8.88 -4.98 -32.05
C LYS A 296 -8.16 -6.32 -31.88
N PRO A 297 -8.74 -7.30 -31.16
CA PRO A 297 -8.12 -8.61 -31.01
C PRO A 297 -8.12 -9.35 -32.36
N LYS A 298 -7.27 -10.37 -32.48
CA LYS A 298 -7.19 -11.24 -33.66
C LYS A 298 -8.54 -11.88 -34.00
N SER A 299 -9.31 -12.28 -32.99
CA SER A 299 -10.71 -12.65 -33.13
C SER A 299 -11.47 -12.37 -31.83
N PRO A 300 -12.81 -12.42 -31.81
CA PRO A 300 -13.61 -12.17 -30.60
C PRO A 300 -13.26 -13.02 -29.37
N THR A 301 -12.55 -14.15 -29.56
CA THR A 301 -12.13 -15.06 -28.48
C THR A 301 -10.63 -15.36 -28.53
N ASP A 302 -9.86 -14.71 -29.41
CA ASP A 302 -8.42 -14.89 -29.55
C ASP A 302 -7.71 -13.55 -29.37
N HIS A 303 -7.19 -13.36 -28.16
CA HIS A 303 -6.44 -12.18 -27.73
C HIS A 303 -4.93 -12.43 -27.69
N SER A 304 -4.45 -13.48 -28.38
CA SER A 304 -3.00 -13.77 -28.48
C SER A 304 -2.23 -12.68 -29.22
N SER A 305 -2.90 -12.00 -30.15
CA SER A 305 -2.42 -10.85 -30.90
C SER A 305 -3.60 -9.93 -31.27
N GLY A 306 -3.30 -8.82 -31.94
CA GLY A 306 -4.29 -7.87 -32.41
C GLY A 306 -3.62 -6.64 -33.00
N GLU A 307 -4.42 -5.62 -33.26
CA GLU A 307 -3.98 -4.33 -33.77
C GLU A 307 -4.75 -3.18 -33.10
N GLU A 308 -4.20 -1.98 -33.22
CA GLU A 308 -4.90 -0.77 -32.78
C GLU A 308 -6.05 -0.47 -33.74
N TYR A 309 -7.18 0.02 -33.22
CA TYR A 309 -8.22 0.55 -34.10
C TYR A 309 -7.72 1.83 -34.79
N PRO A 310 -8.04 2.01 -36.08
CA PRO A 310 -7.93 3.29 -36.76
C PRO A 310 -8.77 4.38 -36.07
N GLU A 311 -8.34 5.65 -36.18
CA GLU A 311 -9.00 6.77 -35.50
C GLU A 311 -10.45 7.02 -35.95
N ASP A 312 -10.78 6.76 -37.22
CA ASP A 312 -12.14 6.88 -37.74
C ASP A 312 -13.09 5.88 -37.09
N VAL A 313 -12.63 4.64 -36.87
CA VAL A 313 -13.37 3.61 -36.13
C VAL A 313 -13.56 4.02 -34.67
N LEU A 314 -12.51 4.50 -34.02
CA LEU A 314 -12.59 4.98 -32.63
C LEU A 314 -13.56 6.16 -32.50
N ARG A 315 -13.57 7.09 -33.45
CA ARG A 315 -14.50 8.23 -33.47
C ARG A 315 -15.95 7.77 -33.48
N GLU A 316 -16.31 6.79 -34.29
CA GLU A 316 -17.66 6.22 -34.30
C GLU A 316 -17.98 5.46 -33.01
N TYR A 317 -17.02 4.73 -32.45
CA TYR A 317 -17.21 4.01 -31.19
C TYR A 317 -17.46 4.95 -30.02
N PHE A 318 -16.63 5.98 -29.86
CA PHE A 318 -16.78 6.96 -28.80
C PHE A 318 -18.03 7.83 -28.98
N LYS A 319 -18.40 8.19 -30.22
CA LYS A 319 -19.69 8.84 -30.51
C LYS A 319 -20.87 7.99 -30.02
N LYS A 320 -20.88 6.70 -30.34
CA LYS A 320 -21.92 5.77 -29.88
C LYS A 320 -21.97 5.68 -28.34
N ILE A 321 -20.81 5.62 -27.68
CA ILE A 321 -20.72 5.58 -26.22
C ILE A 321 -21.28 6.87 -25.63
N ASP A 322 -20.87 8.03 -26.15
CA ASP A 322 -21.33 9.35 -25.70
C ASP A 322 -22.84 9.51 -25.83
N GLU A 323 -23.41 9.09 -26.97
CA GLU A 323 -24.86 9.10 -27.19
C GLU A 323 -25.61 8.27 -26.14
N LYS A 324 -25.08 7.08 -25.81
CA LYS A 324 -25.66 6.20 -24.78
C LYS A 324 -25.58 6.80 -23.38
N VAL A 325 -24.39 7.22 -22.94
CA VAL A 325 -24.23 7.77 -21.58
C VAL A 325 -24.99 9.09 -21.40
N LYS A 326 -25.11 9.88 -22.48
CA LYS A 326 -25.98 11.06 -22.53
C LYS A 326 -27.46 10.68 -22.39
N LYS A 327 -27.93 9.62 -23.07
CA LYS A 327 -29.30 9.11 -22.90
C LYS A 327 -29.56 8.65 -21.46
N TRP A 328 -28.57 8.01 -20.83
CA TRP A 328 -28.66 7.59 -19.43
C TRP A 328 -28.56 8.78 -18.45
N GLY A 329 -28.00 9.90 -18.88
CA GLY A 329 -27.84 11.11 -18.07
C GLY A 329 -26.66 11.03 -17.10
N ILE A 330 -25.61 10.28 -17.44
CA ILE A 330 -24.41 10.13 -16.60
C ILE A 330 -23.17 10.64 -17.32
N ARG A 331 -22.08 10.80 -16.56
CA ARG A 331 -20.71 10.92 -17.10
C ARG A 331 -19.95 9.63 -16.83
N LEU A 332 -19.10 9.23 -17.78
CA LEU A 332 -18.15 8.14 -17.55
C LEU A 332 -17.10 8.51 -16.51
N SER A 333 -16.64 7.48 -15.81
CA SER A 333 -15.61 7.61 -14.80
C SER A 333 -14.29 8.10 -15.40
N LYS A 334 -13.55 8.91 -14.66
CA LYS A 334 -12.18 9.33 -15.01
C LYS A 334 -11.15 8.20 -14.89
N VAL A 335 -11.51 7.08 -14.25
CA VAL A 335 -10.67 5.89 -14.12
C VAL A 335 -10.91 4.94 -15.28
N PHE A 336 -9.83 4.57 -15.95
CA PHE A 336 -9.80 3.71 -17.11
C PHE A 336 -9.45 2.27 -16.73
N VAL A 337 -10.37 1.36 -17.07
CA VAL A 337 -10.22 -0.08 -16.89
C VAL A 337 -10.76 -0.78 -18.13
N PRO A 338 -9.93 -1.03 -19.16
CA PRO A 338 -10.36 -1.73 -20.36
C PRO A 338 -10.49 -3.24 -20.11
N HIS A 339 -11.40 -3.89 -20.85
CA HIS A 339 -11.53 -5.33 -20.83
C HIS A 339 -10.23 -6.02 -21.29
N PHE A 340 -9.84 -7.08 -20.56
CA PHE A 340 -8.53 -7.74 -20.66
C PHE A 340 -7.30 -6.83 -20.52
N GLY A 341 -7.46 -5.58 -20.08
CA GLY A 341 -6.35 -4.63 -20.02
C GLY A 341 -5.88 -4.11 -21.39
N GLU A 342 -6.60 -4.41 -22.47
CA GLU A 342 -6.12 -4.11 -23.82
C GLU A 342 -6.55 -2.71 -24.30
N ALA A 343 -5.57 -1.87 -24.64
CA ALA A 343 -5.81 -0.57 -25.24
C ALA A 343 -4.67 -0.19 -26.19
N GLY A 344 -4.99 0.35 -27.37
CA GLY A 344 -4.02 0.93 -28.30
C GLY A 344 -3.65 2.39 -27.96
N ARG A 345 -2.54 2.90 -28.50
CA ARG A 345 -2.13 4.31 -28.36
C ARG A 345 -3.12 5.27 -29.03
N ASN A 346 -3.71 4.87 -30.15
CA ASN A 346 -4.71 5.69 -30.86
C ASN A 346 -5.93 6.05 -29.99
N VAL A 347 -6.18 5.33 -28.89
CA VAL A 347 -7.28 5.58 -27.96
C VAL A 347 -7.02 6.78 -27.03
N ILE A 348 -5.75 7.11 -26.77
CA ILE A 348 -5.36 8.09 -25.74
C ILE A 348 -6.05 9.46 -25.94
N PRO A 349 -6.06 10.07 -27.16
CA PRO A 349 -6.72 11.36 -27.35
C PRO A 349 -8.22 11.33 -27.02
N PHE A 350 -8.91 10.23 -27.32
CA PHE A 350 -10.34 10.06 -27.04
C PHE A 350 -10.64 9.91 -25.54
N LEU A 351 -9.74 9.26 -24.78
CA LEU A 351 -9.84 9.20 -23.31
C LEU A 351 -9.65 10.60 -22.70
N LYS A 352 -8.60 11.32 -23.12
CA LYS A 352 -8.29 12.66 -22.62
C LYS A 352 -9.41 13.67 -22.90
N GLU A 353 -10.03 13.63 -24.08
CA GLU A 353 -11.19 14.47 -24.43
C GLU A 353 -12.34 14.34 -23.41
N ARG A 354 -12.51 13.15 -22.82
CA ARG A 354 -13.55 12.84 -21.82
C ARG A 354 -13.07 13.02 -20.38
N GLY A 355 -11.82 13.44 -20.18
CA GLY A 355 -11.17 13.59 -18.88
C GLY A 355 -10.84 12.25 -18.20
N ILE A 356 -10.77 11.16 -18.97
CA ILE A 356 -10.38 9.84 -18.49
C ILE A 356 -8.84 9.80 -18.50
N ILE A 357 -8.24 10.04 -17.33
CA ILE A 357 -6.79 10.26 -17.19
C ILE A 357 -6.16 9.40 -16.09
N TYR A 358 -6.96 8.61 -15.37
CA TYR A 358 -6.46 7.69 -14.35
C TYR A 358 -6.45 6.28 -14.90
N LEU A 359 -5.33 5.56 -14.77
CA LEU A 359 -5.19 4.20 -15.27
C LEU A 359 -5.28 3.22 -14.09
N GLY A 360 -6.29 2.33 -14.13
CA GLY A 360 -6.50 1.31 -13.09
C GLY A 360 -5.70 0.02 -13.29
N LEU A 361 -4.90 -0.07 -14.38
CA LEU A 361 -4.12 -1.25 -14.75
C LEU A 361 -2.68 -0.85 -15.16
N PRO A 362 -1.65 -1.63 -14.78
CA PRO A 362 -0.24 -1.31 -15.09
C PRO A 362 0.26 -1.89 -16.43
N ILE A 363 -0.48 -1.69 -17.51
CA ILE A 363 -0.18 -2.31 -18.82
C ILE A 363 0.20 -1.23 -19.82
N SER A 364 1.33 -1.40 -20.52
CA SER A 364 1.73 -0.50 -21.60
C SER A 364 0.72 -0.55 -22.75
N PHE A 365 0.43 0.59 -23.37
CA PHE A 365 -0.44 0.64 -24.53
C PHE A 365 0.10 -0.24 -25.68
N SER A 366 -0.83 -0.77 -26.46
CA SER A 366 -0.58 -1.66 -27.60
C SER A 366 0.06 -2.99 -27.20
N THR A 367 -0.16 -3.42 -25.95
CA THR A 367 0.20 -4.75 -25.47
C THR A 367 -1.05 -5.64 -25.46
N PRO A 368 -1.18 -6.60 -26.40
CA PRO A 368 -2.30 -7.55 -26.36
C PRO A 368 -2.22 -8.45 -25.12
N PHE A 369 -3.39 -8.89 -24.67
CA PHE A 369 -3.56 -9.69 -23.45
C PHE A 369 -2.71 -10.95 -23.45
N GLY A 370 -2.61 -11.66 -24.59
CA GLY A 370 -1.76 -12.84 -24.70
C GLY A 370 -0.27 -12.58 -24.41
N LYS A 371 0.23 -11.37 -24.73
CA LYS A 371 1.60 -10.98 -24.35
C LYS A 371 1.70 -10.67 -22.87
N VAL A 372 0.68 -10.04 -22.27
CA VAL A 372 0.62 -9.79 -20.82
C VAL A 372 0.67 -11.11 -20.06
N ILE A 373 -0.19 -12.06 -20.41
CA ILE A 373 -0.24 -13.39 -19.81
C ILE A 373 1.12 -14.10 -19.91
N LYS A 374 1.74 -14.08 -21.09
CA LYS A 374 3.06 -14.69 -21.29
C LYS A 374 4.15 -14.01 -20.44
N ALA A 375 4.12 -12.69 -20.30
CA ALA A 375 5.14 -11.93 -19.58
C ALA A 375 5.02 -12.05 -18.06
N THR A 376 3.81 -12.26 -17.54
CA THR A 376 3.50 -12.18 -16.10
C THR A 376 3.27 -13.53 -15.44
N GLY A 377 3.29 -14.62 -16.22
CA GLY A 377 2.85 -15.94 -15.76
C GLY A 377 1.34 -16.01 -15.55
N GLY A 378 0.58 -15.27 -16.36
CA GLY A 378 -0.89 -15.26 -16.36
C GLY A 378 -1.56 -14.24 -15.46
N ILE A 379 -0.82 -13.26 -14.93
CA ILE A 379 -1.31 -12.32 -13.93
C ILE A 379 -1.51 -10.94 -14.56
N LEU A 380 -2.77 -10.53 -14.73
CA LEU A 380 -3.14 -9.28 -15.42
C LEU A 380 -2.67 -8.00 -14.68
N GLU A 381 -2.71 -8.01 -13.34
CA GLU A 381 -2.38 -6.85 -12.51
C GLU A 381 -0.87 -6.68 -12.23
N LYS A 382 -0.01 -7.39 -12.97
CA LYS A 382 1.45 -7.20 -12.91
C LYS A 382 1.90 -6.22 -13.98
N PRO A 383 2.83 -5.29 -13.66
CA PRO A 383 3.34 -4.37 -14.65
C PRO A 383 3.99 -5.05 -15.85
N VAL A 384 3.66 -4.57 -17.06
CA VAL A 384 4.28 -5.04 -18.31
C VAL A 384 4.83 -3.85 -19.09
N GLY A 385 6.14 -3.89 -19.35
CA GLY A 385 6.87 -2.87 -20.13
C GLY A 385 7.55 -1.79 -19.29
N PHE A 386 7.22 -1.64 -18.01
CA PHE A 386 7.83 -0.66 -17.11
C PHE A 386 7.69 -1.07 -15.63
N LYS A 387 8.37 -0.32 -14.73
CA LYS A 387 8.29 -0.49 -13.27
C LYS A 387 7.77 0.79 -12.62
N PRO A 388 6.47 0.87 -12.27
CA PRO A 388 5.90 2.10 -11.72
C PRO A 388 6.29 2.32 -10.26
N LYS A 389 6.34 3.58 -9.84
CA LYS A 389 6.57 3.95 -8.43
C LYS A 389 5.42 3.54 -7.51
N PRO A 390 5.69 3.39 -6.21
CA PRO A 390 7.02 3.43 -5.57
C PRO A 390 7.80 2.11 -5.64
N TYR A 391 7.13 0.96 -5.81
CA TYR A 391 7.74 -0.36 -5.60
C TYR A 391 7.80 -1.23 -6.86
N GLY A 392 7.88 -0.62 -8.04
CA GLY A 392 7.84 -1.35 -9.31
C GLY A 392 6.50 -2.04 -9.55
N GLY A 393 5.40 -1.50 -9.00
CA GLY A 393 4.04 -2.03 -9.10
C GLY A 393 3.69 -3.15 -8.10
N LYS A 394 4.55 -3.43 -7.12
CA LYS A 394 4.24 -4.31 -5.99
C LYS A 394 3.28 -3.64 -5.00
N GLY A 395 2.18 -4.31 -4.69
CA GLY A 395 1.10 -3.85 -3.81
C GLY A 395 0.17 -2.82 -4.47
N GLY A 396 0.65 -2.10 -5.48
CA GLY A 396 -0.06 -1.05 -6.18
C GLY A 396 0.91 -0.10 -6.90
N ALA A 397 0.37 0.98 -7.44
CA ALA A 397 1.18 2.04 -8.02
C ALA A 397 0.53 3.41 -7.89
N PHE A 398 1.37 4.43 -7.74
CA PHE A 398 1.06 5.85 -7.88
C PHE A 398 2.16 6.48 -8.74
N ASP A 399 1.92 6.62 -10.04
CA ASP A 399 2.94 7.16 -10.93
C ASP A 399 2.37 7.65 -12.26
N HIS A 400 3.12 8.49 -12.96
CA HIS A 400 2.77 8.89 -14.32
C HIS A 400 3.11 7.77 -15.31
N HIS A 401 2.25 7.58 -16.32
CA HIS A 401 2.52 6.61 -17.36
C HIS A 401 3.76 7.04 -18.17
N PRO A 402 4.73 6.14 -18.45
CA PRO A 402 6.00 6.51 -19.07
C PRO A 402 5.86 7.04 -20.50
N GLU A 403 4.85 6.56 -21.24
CA GLU A 403 4.60 7.01 -22.63
C GLU A 403 3.75 8.29 -22.72
N ASP A 404 2.99 8.61 -21.67
CA ASP A 404 2.11 9.80 -21.64
C ASP A 404 1.96 10.30 -20.19
N PRO A 405 2.78 11.29 -19.78
CA PRO A 405 2.77 11.78 -18.41
C PRO A 405 1.47 12.46 -17.96
N ASP A 406 0.52 12.77 -18.85
CA ASP A 406 -0.77 13.29 -18.38
C ASP A 406 -1.64 12.17 -17.77
N LEU A 407 -1.38 10.92 -18.14
CA LEU A 407 -2.03 9.74 -17.61
C LEU A 407 -1.36 9.31 -16.29
N PHE A 408 -2.17 9.05 -15.27
CA PHE A 408 -1.69 8.72 -13.93
C PHE A 408 -2.20 7.34 -13.50
N MET A 409 -1.28 6.42 -13.20
CA MET A 409 -1.59 5.09 -12.70
C MET A 409 -1.94 5.13 -11.22
N VAL A 410 -3.04 4.48 -10.87
CA VAL A 410 -3.57 4.41 -9.51
C VAL A 410 -4.34 3.11 -9.33
N TYR A 411 -3.69 2.14 -8.72
CA TYR A 411 -4.31 0.87 -8.37
C TYR A 411 -3.64 0.27 -7.14
N SER A 412 -4.32 -0.69 -6.53
CA SER A 412 -3.84 -1.51 -5.43
C SER A 412 -4.15 -2.96 -5.76
N THR A 413 -3.25 -3.88 -5.44
CA THR A 413 -3.42 -5.27 -5.86
C THR A 413 -2.73 -6.26 -4.95
N ARG A 414 -3.39 -7.40 -4.69
CA ARG A 414 -2.77 -8.58 -4.07
C ARG A 414 -1.99 -9.45 -5.05
N MET A 415 -1.84 -9.05 -6.31
CA MET A 415 -1.20 -9.87 -7.33
C MET A 415 0.33 -9.94 -7.27
N THR A 416 0.92 -9.22 -6.34
CA THR A 416 2.37 -9.18 -6.14
C THR A 416 2.81 -9.89 -4.87
N ILE A 417 1.99 -10.83 -4.37
CA ILE A 417 2.39 -11.73 -3.26
C ILE A 417 3.69 -12.46 -3.66
N PRO A 418 4.68 -12.56 -2.75
CA PRO A 418 5.92 -13.29 -3.00
C PRO A 418 5.68 -14.77 -3.34
N GLU A 419 6.52 -15.33 -4.21
CA GLU A 419 6.40 -16.70 -4.72
C GLU A 419 6.35 -17.75 -3.60
N ALA A 420 7.19 -17.60 -2.57
CA ALA A 420 7.18 -18.51 -1.42
C ALA A 420 5.84 -18.48 -0.66
N GLN A 421 5.25 -17.29 -0.49
CA GLN A 421 3.96 -17.13 0.16
C GLN A 421 2.82 -17.69 -0.71
N LEU A 422 2.87 -17.44 -2.03
CA LEU A 422 1.91 -17.98 -2.99
C LEU A 422 1.92 -19.50 -2.99
N LYS A 423 3.10 -20.13 -2.98
CA LYS A 423 3.25 -21.58 -2.93
C LYS A 423 2.52 -22.19 -1.72
N VAL A 424 2.72 -21.62 -0.53
CA VAL A 424 2.05 -22.08 0.70
C VAL A 424 0.52 -21.92 0.58
N LYS A 425 0.04 -20.81 0.03
CA LYS A 425 -1.41 -20.59 -0.18
C LYS A 425 -2.01 -21.61 -1.17
N VAL A 426 -1.27 -21.99 -2.20
CA VAL A 426 -1.68 -23.05 -3.14
C VAL A 426 -1.70 -24.41 -2.46
N GLU A 427 -0.67 -24.75 -1.67
CA GLU A 427 -0.62 -26.02 -0.91
C GLU A 427 -1.76 -26.15 0.10
N LEU A 428 -2.18 -25.04 0.71
CA LEU A 428 -3.34 -24.99 1.61
C LEU A 428 -4.69 -24.97 0.89
N GLY A 429 -4.70 -24.92 -0.45
CA GLY A 429 -5.92 -24.84 -1.27
C GLY A 429 -6.66 -23.50 -1.18
N GLU A 430 -6.01 -22.46 -0.64
CA GLU A 430 -6.55 -21.10 -0.54
C GLU A 430 -6.55 -20.39 -1.88
N ILE A 431 -5.59 -20.71 -2.76
CA ILE A 431 -5.52 -20.25 -4.14
C ILE A 431 -5.47 -21.48 -5.03
N LYS A 432 -6.44 -21.59 -5.93
CA LYS A 432 -6.56 -22.69 -6.89
C LYS A 432 -6.29 -22.20 -8.31
N THR A 433 -6.62 -20.95 -8.61
CA THR A 433 -6.40 -20.33 -9.93
C THR A 433 -5.49 -19.10 -9.80
N ILE A 434 -4.18 -19.27 -10.04
CA ILE A 434 -3.18 -18.21 -9.86
C ILE A 434 -3.47 -17.01 -10.77
N GLU A 435 -3.89 -17.27 -12.02
CA GLU A 435 -4.14 -16.25 -13.04
C GLU A 435 -5.31 -15.33 -12.68
N GLN A 436 -6.17 -15.77 -11.77
CA GLN A 436 -7.42 -15.10 -11.40
C GLN A 436 -7.49 -14.77 -9.91
N MET A 437 -6.37 -14.89 -9.19
CA MET A 437 -6.31 -14.61 -7.76
C MET A 437 -6.52 -13.11 -7.43
N TYR A 438 -6.67 -12.22 -8.42
CA TYR A 438 -7.08 -10.83 -8.20
C TYR A 438 -8.58 -10.69 -8.00
N ASP A 439 -9.37 -11.67 -8.44
CA ASP A 439 -10.81 -11.68 -8.24
C ASP A 439 -11.12 -12.46 -6.96
N PHE A 440 -11.55 -11.75 -5.91
CA PHE A 440 -11.76 -12.36 -4.61
C PHE A 440 -12.91 -13.39 -4.56
N LEU A 441 -13.75 -13.46 -5.59
CA LEU A 441 -14.82 -14.45 -5.71
C LEU A 441 -14.44 -15.65 -6.58
N TRP A 442 -13.37 -15.58 -7.38
CA TRP A 442 -13.11 -16.54 -8.46
C TRP A 442 -13.05 -18.00 -7.99
N ASP A 443 -12.21 -18.27 -6.99
CA ASP A 443 -12.04 -19.62 -6.43
C ASP A 443 -13.18 -20.04 -5.48
N ALA A 444 -14.02 -19.08 -5.08
CA ALA A 444 -15.14 -19.29 -4.15
C ALA A 444 -16.45 -19.66 -4.87
N VAL A 445 -16.68 -19.21 -6.11
CA VAL A 445 -17.94 -19.45 -6.84
C VAL A 445 -17.85 -20.57 -7.89
N ARG A 446 -16.64 -20.99 -8.29
CA ARG A 446 -16.42 -21.97 -9.38
C ARG A 446 -16.39 -23.44 -8.95
N VAL A 447 -16.96 -23.81 -7.81
CA VAL A 447 -16.92 -25.22 -7.34
C VAL A 447 -18.03 -26.02 -8.03
N LYS A 448 -17.70 -26.74 -9.12
CA LYS A 448 -18.57 -27.69 -9.85
C LYS A 448 -19.61 -28.36 -8.94
N GLY A 449 -20.82 -27.82 -8.89
CA GLY A 449 -21.97 -28.38 -8.17
C GLY A 449 -21.92 -28.33 -6.63
N LYS A 450 -21.07 -27.52 -5.98
CA LYS A 450 -20.92 -27.50 -4.51
C LYS A 450 -21.32 -26.19 -3.81
N GLY A 451 -21.98 -25.26 -4.50
CA GLY A 451 -22.38 -23.96 -3.93
C GLY A 451 -21.22 -22.96 -3.80
N VAL A 452 -21.49 -21.84 -3.14
CA VAL A 452 -20.54 -20.73 -2.93
C VAL A 452 -19.77 -20.91 -1.63
N ASP A 453 -18.44 -20.76 -1.65
CA ASP A 453 -17.59 -20.75 -0.46
C ASP A 453 -17.49 -19.32 0.12
N ILE A 454 -18.44 -18.97 0.98
CA ILE A 454 -18.55 -17.65 1.61
C ILE A 454 -17.32 -17.31 2.47
N GLU A 455 -16.73 -18.29 3.16
CA GLU A 455 -15.53 -18.06 3.99
C GLU A 455 -14.31 -17.73 3.12
N LEU A 456 -14.11 -18.48 2.04
CA LEU A 456 -13.00 -18.24 1.12
C LEU A 456 -13.13 -16.88 0.44
N ALA A 457 -14.33 -16.54 -0.05
CA ALA A 457 -14.62 -15.23 -0.64
C ALA A 457 -14.30 -14.10 0.35
N ALA A 458 -14.80 -14.20 1.59
CA ALA A 458 -14.57 -13.17 2.59
C ALA A 458 -13.08 -13.06 2.98
N LYS A 459 -12.37 -14.18 3.08
CA LYS A 459 -10.94 -14.19 3.34
C LYS A 459 -10.16 -13.47 2.24
N HIS A 460 -10.44 -13.79 0.98
CA HIS A 460 -9.79 -13.16 -0.17
C HIS A 460 -10.06 -11.65 -0.24
N GLY A 461 -11.31 -11.22 -0.06
CA GLY A 461 -11.65 -9.80 -0.07
C GLY A 461 -10.99 -9.05 1.10
N ALA A 462 -10.92 -9.67 2.27
CA ALA A 462 -10.20 -9.10 3.41
C ALA A 462 -8.69 -8.96 3.13
N GLU A 463 -8.06 -9.92 2.44
CA GLU A 463 -6.64 -9.84 2.06
C GLU A 463 -6.35 -8.67 1.12
N GLU A 464 -7.25 -8.36 0.17
CA GLU A 464 -7.12 -7.22 -0.73
C GLU A 464 -7.17 -5.88 0.01
N ILE A 465 -8.12 -5.73 0.94
CA ILE A 465 -8.20 -4.54 1.78
C ILE A 465 -6.96 -4.42 2.68
N LYS A 466 -6.59 -5.50 3.38
CA LYS A 466 -5.46 -5.51 4.31
C LYS A 466 -4.17 -5.08 3.62
N LEU A 467 -3.84 -5.72 2.50
CA LEU A 467 -2.60 -5.42 1.78
C LEU A 467 -2.56 -3.96 1.30
N GLY A 468 -3.66 -3.46 0.74
CA GLY A 468 -3.75 -2.07 0.28
C GLY A 468 -3.53 -1.05 1.41
N LEU A 469 -4.17 -1.28 2.56
CA LEU A 469 -4.06 -0.40 3.72
C LEU A 469 -2.71 -0.53 4.44
N ASP A 470 -2.18 -1.75 4.56
CA ASP A 470 -0.89 -2.03 5.20
C ASP A 470 0.27 -1.32 4.47
N ASN A 471 0.18 -1.22 3.14
CA ASN A 471 1.15 -0.53 2.29
C ASN A 471 0.91 1.00 2.16
N LEU A 472 -0.11 1.57 2.82
CA LEU A 472 -0.59 2.95 2.62
C LEU A 472 -0.86 3.31 1.14
N PHE A 473 -1.39 2.34 0.38
CA PHE A 473 -2.17 2.60 -0.83
C PHE A 473 -3.64 2.77 -0.41
N PHE A 474 -4.55 1.99 -1.00
CA PHE A 474 -5.96 1.95 -0.65
C PHE A 474 -6.47 0.50 -0.77
N GLY A 475 -7.50 0.15 -0.02
CA GLY A 475 -8.19 -1.13 -0.17
C GLY A 475 -9.02 -1.14 -1.44
N LEU A 476 -8.70 -2.04 -2.37
CA LEU A 476 -9.44 -2.22 -3.63
C LEU A 476 -9.92 -3.66 -3.72
N LEU A 477 -11.22 -3.87 -3.51
CA LEU A 477 -11.86 -5.16 -3.81
C LEU A 477 -12.02 -5.29 -5.32
N ILE A 478 -11.63 -6.41 -5.92
CA ILE A 478 -11.80 -6.63 -7.36
C ILE A 478 -12.60 -7.90 -7.61
N THR A 479 -13.65 -7.81 -8.44
CA THR A 479 -14.36 -8.99 -8.92
C THR A 479 -15.05 -8.72 -10.26
N HIS A 480 -15.69 -9.73 -10.84
CA HIS A 480 -16.54 -9.61 -12.03
C HIS A 480 -18.01 -9.82 -11.66
N GLU A 481 -18.92 -9.12 -12.35
CA GLU A 481 -20.36 -9.24 -12.10
C GLU A 481 -20.86 -10.68 -12.32
N GLN A 482 -20.26 -11.41 -13.25
CA GLN A 482 -20.55 -12.84 -13.46
C GLN A 482 -20.34 -13.68 -12.19
N ASN A 483 -19.34 -13.34 -11.36
CA ASN A 483 -19.09 -14.06 -10.11
C ASN A 483 -20.12 -13.66 -9.06
N ILE A 484 -20.49 -12.37 -8.97
CA ILE A 484 -21.60 -11.90 -8.12
C ILE A 484 -22.92 -12.60 -8.50
N SER A 485 -23.16 -12.87 -9.78
CA SER A 485 -24.37 -13.55 -10.26
C SER A 485 -24.55 -14.98 -9.74
N MET A 486 -23.46 -15.59 -9.25
CA MET A 486 -23.49 -16.93 -8.66
C MET A 486 -23.94 -16.92 -7.19
N LEU A 487 -23.99 -15.75 -6.54
CA LEU A 487 -24.48 -15.57 -5.18
C LEU A 487 -25.92 -15.05 -5.21
N SER A 488 -26.73 -15.48 -4.25
CA SER A 488 -27.91 -14.72 -3.85
C SER A 488 -27.51 -13.36 -3.24
N LEU A 489 -28.45 -12.42 -3.20
CA LEU A 489 -28.20 -11.11 -2.58
C LEU A 489 -27.87 -11.23 -1.07
N ASP A 490 -28.43 -12.23 -0.38
CA ASP A 490 -28.14 -12.48 1.03
C ASP A 490 -26.73 -13.07 1.22
N GLU A 491 -26.30 -13.98 0.34
CA GLU A 491 -24.93 -14.49 0.34
C GLU A 491 -23.90 -13.38 0.03
N TRP A 492 -24.24 -12.45 -0.87
CA TRP A 492 -23.40 -11.28 -1.15
C TRP A 492 -23.26 -10.37 0.09
N ASP A 493 -24.35 -10.07 0.79
CA ASP A 493 -24.35 -9.31 2.05
C ASP A 493 -23.52 -10.02 3.13
N GLU A 494 -23.63 -11.34 3.23
CA GLU A 494 -22.86 -12.15 4.17
C GLU A 494 -21.35 -12.13 3.86
N VAL A 495 -20.95 -12.20 2.59
CA VAL A 495 -19.54 -12.06 2.18
C VAL A 495 -18.98 -10.71 2.64
N LEU A 496 -19.68 -9.61 2.34
CA LEU A 496 -19.23 -8.27 2.74
C LEU A 496 -19.21 -8.08 4.27
N THR A 497 -20.21 -8.63 4.97
CA THR A 497 -20.27 -8.63 6.45
C THR A 497 -19.05 -9.31 7.06
N ARG A 498 -18.62 -10.45 6.49
CA ARG A 498 -17.43 -11.17 6.97
C ARG A 498 -16.14 -10.46 6.62
N ILE A 499 -16.06 -9.82 5.44
CA ILE A 499 -14.93 -8.95 5.10
C ILE A 499 -14.80 -7.83 6.14
N ASP A 500 -15.90 -7.18 6.52
CA ASP A 500 -15.92 -6.15 7.56
C ASP A 500 -15.42 -6.69 8.91
N ARG A 501 -15.85 -7.89 9.30
CA ARG A 501 -15.36 -8.55 10.53
C ARG A 501 -13.85 -8.82 10.47
N LEU A 502 -13.35 -9.38 9.37
CA LEU A 502 -11.95 -9.73 9.16
C LEU A 502 -11.02 -8.51 9.06
N THR A 503 -11.59 -7.35 8.75
CA THR A 503 -10.89 -6.05 8.65
C THR A 503 -11.26 -5.09 9.77
N SER A 504 -11.87 -5.58 10.85
CA SER A 504 -12.33 -4.77 12.00
C SER A 504 -11.22 -4.07 12.78
N ARG A 505 -9.96 -4.50 12.61
CA ARG A 505 -8.78 -3.81 13.18
C ARG A 505 -8.27 -2.64 12.32
N TYR A 506 -8.88 -2.40 11.17
CA TYR A 506 -8.45 -1.35 10.25
C TYR A 506 -9.44 -0.20 10.29
N ASP A 507 -8.93 1.01 10.44
CA ASP A 507 -9.72 2.21 10.19
C ASP A 507 -9.96 2.34 8.68
N LYS A 508 -11.13 2.84 8.27
CA LYS A 508 -11.53 2.88 6.86
C LYS A 508 -12.18 4.22 6.51
N VAL A 509 -11.82 4.76 5.35
CA VAL A 509 -12.50 5.89 4.70
C VAL A 509 -13.07 5.35 3.39
N TYR A 510 -14.37 5.12 3.32
CA TYR A 510 -14.94 4.68 2.03
C TYR A 510 -15.06 5.86 1.08
N SER A 511 -14.60 5.67 -0.15
CA SER A 511 -14.59 6.70 -1.17
C SER A 511 -14.70 6.09 -2.57
N SER A 512 -15.12 6.90 -3.53
CA SER A 512 -15.11 6.51 -4.94
C SER A 512 -13.67 6.43 -5.48
N TRP A 513 -13.45 5.64 -6.53
CA TRP A 513 -12.10 5.47 -7.09
C TRP A 513 -11.62 6.74 -7.79
N GLU A 514 -12.49 7.55 -8.40
CA GLU A 514 -12.05 8.86 -8.93
C GLU A 514 -11.48 9.76 -7.84
N HIS A 515 -12.13 9.85 -6.69
CA HIS A 515 -11.64 10.68 -5.60
C HIS A 515 -10.30 10.16 -5.08
N ILE A 516 -10.17 8.85 -4.92
CA ILE A 516 -8.91 8.20 -4.51
C ILE A 516 -7.80 8.51 -5.54
N ALA A 517 -8.11 8.42 -6.82
CA ALA A 517 -7.19 8.70 -7.93
C ALA A 517 -6.76 10.16 -7.97
N GLU A 518 -7.69 11.09 -7.78
CA GLU A 518 -7.41 12.50 -7.68
C GLU A 518 -6.54 12.82 -6.47
N TYR A 519 -6.86 12.25 -5.30
CA TYR A 519 -6.04 12.39 -4.10
C TYR A 519 -4.63 11.84 -4.33
N ALA A 520 -4.49 10.64 -4.88
CA ALA A 520 -3.20 10.01 -5.13
C ALA A 520 -2.31 10.86 -6.04
N LYS A 521 -2.86 11.42 -7.13
CA LYS A 521 -2.13 12.32 -8.04
C LYS A 521 -1.67 13.61 -7.35
N ASN A 522 -2.54 14.23 -6.54
CA ASN A 522 -2.22 15.46 -5.82
C ASN A 522 -1.20 15.22 -4.69
N LYS A 523 -1.30 14.07 -4.00
CA LYS A 523 -0.30 13.61 -3.02
C LYS A 523 1.05 13.34 -3.70
N TYR A 524 1.07 12.62 -4.82
CA TYR A 524 2.29 12.37 -5.60
C TYR A 524 2.97 13.70 -6.02
N SER A 525 2.17 14.70 -6.37
CA SER A 525 2.62 16.03 -6.76
C SER A 525 3.00 16.94 -5.58
N THR A 526 3.00 16.42 -4.35
CA THR A 526 3.28 17.19 -3.13
C THR A 526 4.36 16.52 -2.29
N LYS A 527 5.35 17.29 -1.85
CA LYS A 527 6.39 16.86 -0.90
C LYS A 527 6.30 17.65 0.39
N LEU A 528 6.29 16.94 1.53
CA LEU A 528 6.48 17.53 2.85
C LEU A 528 7.99 17.66 3.10
N LEU A 529 8.54 18.87 2.99
CA LEU A 529 9.97 19.13 3.07
C LEU A 529 10.45 19.26 4.51
N GLU A 530 9.66 19.95 5.34
CA GLU A 530 10.03 20.27 6.71
C GLU A 530 8.79 20.26 7.60
N ALA A 531 8.96 19.78 8.83
CA ALA A 531 7.99 19.98 9.89
C ALA A 531 8.72 20.31 11.20
N ILE A 532 8.32 21.38 11.86
CA ILE A 532 8.87 21.83 13.15
C ILE A 532 7.72 21.92 14.15
N TYR A 533 7.93 21.33 15.33
CA TYR A 533 7.09 21.55 16.49
C TYR A 533 7.71 22.57 17.44
N GLU A 534 6.90 23.56 17.83
CA GLU A 534 7.21 24.56 18.86
C GLU A 534 6.45 24.22 20.15
N PRO A 535 7.11 23.64 21.18
CA PRO A 535 6.43 23.15 22.38
C PRO A 535 5.72 24.24 23.19
N ASN A 536 6.30 25.44 23.27
CA ASN A 536 5.77 26.54 24.06
C ASN A 536 4.42 27.04 23.54
N SER A 537 4.28 27.15 22.22
CA SER A 537 3.05 27.58 21.55
C SER A 537 2.14 26.41 21.16
N LYS A 538 2.61 25.16 21.31
CA LYS A 538 1.97 23.94 20.79
C LYS A 538 1.59 24.07 19.32
N THR A 539 2.49 24.63 18.51
CA THR A 539 2.25 24.83 17.08
C THR A 539 3.16 23.94 16.26
N ILE A 540 2.62 23.39 15.17
CA ILE A 540 3.40 22.72 14.15
C ILE A 540 3.43 23.62 12.92
N ARG A 541 4.63 23.88 12.41
CA ARG A 541 4.88 24.55 11.14
C ARG A 541 5.36 23.51 10.14
N CYS A 542 4.69 23.40 9.00
CA CYS A 542 5.09 22.52 7.91
C CYS A 542 5.41 23.34 6.65
N VAL A 543 6.49 22.97 5.97
CA VAL A 543 6.84 23.50 4.65
C VAL A 543 6.61 22.41 3.62
N LEU A 544 5.81 22.72 2.61
CA LEU A 544 5.50 21.83 1.51
C LEU A 544 5.97 22.45 0.19
N GLU A 545 6.19 21.59 -0.79
CA GLU A 545 6.47 21.98 -2.17
C GLU A 545 5.65 21.12 -3.13
N GLY A 546 5.19 21.74 -4.21
CA GLY A 546 4.48 21.04 -5.28
C GLY A 546 3.15 21.70 -5.60
N ARG A 547 2.12 20.90 -5.86
CA ARG A 547 0.78 21.38 -6.15
C ARG A 547 -0.28 20.38 -5.68
N SER A 548 -1.32 20.91 -5.06
CA SER A 548 -2.57 20.20 -4.85
C SER A 548 -3.75 21.08 -5.24
N ASP A 549 -4.64 20.57 -6.08
CA ASP A 549 -5.89 21.22 -6.46
C ASP A 549 -7.06 20.82 -5.53
N ILE A 550 -6.84 19.85 -4.63
CA ILE A 550 -7.81 19.40 -3.61
C ILE A 550 -7.22 19.49 -2.20
N THR A 551 -8.06 19.34 -1.18
CA THR A 551 -7.61 19.19 0.20
C THR A 551 -6.86 17.87 0.38
N LEU A 552 -5.62 17.94 0.85
CA LEU A 552 -4.86 16.78 1.32
C LEU A 552 -4.95 16.67 2.84
N TRP A 553 -4.59 15.52 3.41
CA TRP A 553 -4.64 15.28 4.85
C TRP A 553 -3.28 14.87 5.40
N LEU A 554 -2.75 15.68 6.31
CA LEU A 554 -1.58 15.30 7.11
C LEU A 554 -2.03 14.38 8.22
N TYR A 555 -1.38 13.22 8.35
CA TYR A 555 -1.46 12.42 9.56
C TYR A 555 -0.67 13.14 10.65
N LEU A 556 -1.32 13.45 11.77
CA LEU A 556 -0.66 13.91 12.98
C LEU A 556 -0.77 12.83 14.04
N PHE A 557 0.37 12.38 14.56
CA PHE A 557 0.44 11.35 15.57
C PHE A 557 0.78 11.93 16.94
N ASP A 558 0.18 11.35 17.98
CA ASP A 558 0.50 11.59 19.38
C ASP A 558 0.64 10.27 20.15
N ASP A 559 1.20 10.34 21.36
CA ASP A 559 1.32 9.18 22.24
C ASP A 559 0.14 9.13 23.23
N LYS A 560 -0.35 7.91 23.48
CA LYS A 560 -1.20 7.59 24.64
C LYS A 560 -0.66 6.31 25.26
N ASP A 561 0.11 6.47 26.34
CA ASP A 561 0.85 5.39 26.98
C ASP A 561 1.80 4.68 25.99
N ASP A 562 1.58 3.39 25.72
CA ASP A 562 2.30 2.60 24.71
C ASP A 562 1.55 2.49 23.36
N TRP A 563 0.40 3.17 23.24
CA TRP A 563 -0.39 3.26 22.01
C TRP A 563 -0.14 4.57 21.27
N ILE A 564 -0.57 4.61 20.00
CA ILE A 564 -0.50 5.80 19.15
C ILE A 564 -1.91 6.31 18.88
N LEU A 565 -2.08 7.61 19.07
CA LEU A 565 -3.25 8.33 18.59
C LEU A 565 -2.93 9.01 17.28
N TYR A 566 -3.94 9.24 16.45
CA TYR A 566 -3.77 10.08 15.28
C TYR A 566 -4.99 10.96 15.01
N LYS A 567 -4.78 12.00 14.21
CA LYS A 567 -5.84 12.77 13.57
C LYS A 567 -5.42 13.21 12.19
N PHE A 568 -6.40 13.53 11.35
CA PHE A 568 -6.17 14.16 10.05
C PHE A 568 -6.22 15.68 10.18
N GLN A 569 -5.13 16.34 9.79
CA GLN A 569 -5.06 17.78 9.69
C GLN A 569 -5.25 18.19 8.22
N PRO A 570 -6.27 18.99 7.88
CA PRO A 570 -6.48 19.42 6.51
C PRO A 570 -5.34 20.31 6.03
N LEU A 571 -4.92 20.07 4.79
CA LEU A 571 -4.04 20.91 3.99
C LEU A 571 -4.83 21.41 2.77
N PRO A 572 -5.30 22.67 2.78
CA PRO A 572 -6.05 23.24 1.66
C PRO A 572 -5.24 23.25 0.35
N PRO A 573 -5.91 23.39 -0.81
CA PRO A 573 -5.25 23.51 -2.11
C PRO A 573 -4.16 24.60 -2.14
N PHE A 574 -3.04 24.30 -2.81
CA PHE A 574 -1.89 25.21 -2.92
C PHE A 574 -1.06 24.94 -4.17
N LYS A 575 -0.16 25.88 -4.52
CA LYS A 575 0.79 25.75 -5.62
C LYS A 575 2.15 26.35 -5.25
N GLY A 576 3.22 25.67 -5.64
CA GLY A 576 4.60 26.06 -5.34
C GLY A 576 4.98 25.72 -3.91
N ARG A 577 5.84 26.54 -3.32
CA ARG A 577 6.22 26.43 -1.90
C ARG A 577 5.09 26.97 -1.03
N HIS A 578 4.62 26.18 -0.07
CA HIS A 578 3.54 26.55 0.83
C HIS A 578 3.96 26.29 2.28
N GLU A 579 3.72 27.26 3.15
CA GLU A 579 3.92 27.12 4.59
C GLU A 579 2.56 27.10 5.28
N VAL A 580 2.34 26.09 6.11
CA VAL A 580 1.14 25.96 6.93
C VAL A 580 1.53 25.86 8.40
N THR A 581 0.82 26.59 9.25
CA THR A 581 1.00 26.53 10.71
C THR A 581 -0.34 26.23 11.37
N PHE A 582 -0.37 25.25 12.27
CA PHE A 582 -1.58 24.87 12.99
C PHE A 582 -1.26 24.45 14.43
N LYS A 583 -2.29 24.41 15.27
CA LYS A 583 -2.18 23.99 16.67
C LYS A 583 -2.18 22.47 16.79
N PHE A 584 -1.28 21.96 17.63
CA PHE A 584 -1.25 20.56 18.04
C PHE A 584 -2.22 20.34 19.21
N GLU A 585 -3.50 20.43 18.92
CA GLU A 585 -4.60 20.27 19.88
C GLU A 585 -5.87 19.74 19.18
N GLY A 586 -6.93 19.46 19.93
CA GLY A 586 -8.19 18.93 19.40
C GLY A 586 -8.30 17.41 19.51
N PRO A 587 -9.37 16.82 18.96
CA PRO A 587 -9.66 15.40 19.16
C PRO A 587 -8.71 14.52 18.36
N PHE A 588 -7.99 13.64 19.07
CA PHE A 588 -7.25 12.53 18.48
C PHE A 588 -8.04 11.24 18.68
N MET A 589 -7.92 10.34 17.73
CA MET A 589 -8.54 9.01 17.76
C MET A 589 -7.48 7.94 17.99
N GLU A 590 -7.86 6.87 18.68
CA GLU A 590 -7.02 5.68 18.78
C GLU A 590 -6.92 5.02 17.40
N SER A 591 -5.69 4.78 16.96
CA SER A 591 -5.42 4.08 15.71
C SER A 591 -5.88 2.63 15.76
N PHE A 592 -6.33 2.12 14.62
CA PHE A 592 -6.63 0.71 14.39
C PHE A 592 -7.74 0.19 15.30
N LYS A 593 -8.81 0.97 15.47
CA LYS A 593 -9.98 0.55 16.27
C LYS A 593 -11.21 0.25 15.42
N GLY A 594 -11.02 0.07 14.11
CA GLY A 594 -12.12 -0.22 13.20
C GLY A 594 -12.97 1.01 12.90
N ASN A 595 -12.40 2.20 13.04
CA ASN A 595 -13.13 3.44 12.91
C ASN A 595 -13.60 3.61 11.46
N LYS A 596 -14.91 3.83 11.26
CA LYS A 596 -15.44 4.33 9.97
C LYS A 596 -15.32 5.86 9.98
N ILE A 597 -14.41 6.39 9.19
CA ILE A 597 -14.04 7.80 9.20
C ILE A 597 -14.71 8.50 8.02
N THR A 598 -15.31 9.66 8.29
CA THR A 598 -15.78 10.59 7.25
C THR A 598 -14.84 11.78 7.19
N LEU A 599 -14.04 11.85 6.13
CA LEU A 599 -13.28 13.06 5.80
C LEU A 599 -14.22 14.01 5.06
N ARG A 600 -14.54 15.15 5.68
CA ARG A 600 -15.35 16.19 5.03
C ARG A 600 -14.43 16.97 4.11
N LEU A 601 -14.74 16.93 2.80
CA LEU A 601 -14.04 17.66 1.75
C LEU A 601 -14.15 19.17 1.94
#